data_AF-A0A4S8WWZ1-F1
#
_entry.id   AF-A0A4S8WWZ1-F1
#
_cell.length_a   1.000
_cell.length_b   1.000
_cell.length_c   1.000
_cell.angle_alpha   90.00
_cell.angle_beta   90.00
_cell.angle_gamma   90.00
#
_symmetry.space_group_name_H-M   'P 1'
#
loop_
_entity.id
_entity.type
_entity.pdbx_description
1 polymer ?
#
loop_
_entity_poly.entity_id
_entity_poly.type
_entity_poly.pdbx_seq_one_letter_code
_entity_poly.pdbx_strand_id
1 'polypeptide(L)'
;MYEFWRNKDQAKKDLVEPEKPPHPLSTKRPSLEQDYYECLNKDNVHLVDLKNNGIKRSVAEGVETEDSIVHKFDTVVLATSYDAITGSFTGVGLKERQGVNL
;
A
#
# COMPACT_ATOMS: atom_id res chain seq x y z
N MET A 1 -22.80 -13.10 3.92
CA MET A 1 -22.06 -12.75 2.69
C MET A 1 -20.54 -12.70 2.91
N TYR A 2 -20.05 -12.28 4.09
CA TYR A 2 -18.61 -12.16 4.40
C TYR A 2 -17.93 -13.39 5.03
N GLU A 3 -18.62 -14.50 5.28
CA GLU A 3 -17.96 -15.65 5.94
C GLU A 3 -16.86 -16.30 5.10
N PHE A 4 -16.95 -16.21 3.77
CA PHE A 4 -15.96 -16.74 2.84
C PHE A 4 -14.60 -16.02 2.94
N TRP A 5 -14.64 -14.69 3.10
CA TRP A 5 -13.46 -13.82 3.13
C TRP A 5 -12.80 -13.72 4.52
N ARG A 6 -13.38 -14.39 5.52
CA ARG A 6 -13.00 -14.22 6.92
C ARG A 6 -11.59 -14.79 7.15
N ASN A 7 -10.62 -13.88 7.30
CA ASN A 7 -9.26 -14.23 7.68
C ASN A 7 -9.28 -15.02 8.99
N LYS A 8 -8.53 -16.13 9.04
CA LYS A 8 -8.49 -17.01 10.22
C LYS A 8 -7.63 -16.43 11.34
N ASP A 9 -6.72 -15.53 11.01
CA ASP A 9 -5.88 -14.78 11.94
C ASP A 9 -6.56 -13.46 12.30
N GLN A 10 -6.94 -13.32 13.57
CA GLN A 10 -7.65 -12.15 14.08
C GLN A 10 -6.81 -10.86 13.93
N ALA A 11 -5.49 -10.94 14.10
CA ALA A 11 -4.63 -9.76 13.98
C ALA A 11 -4.57 -9.24 12.53
N LYS A 12 -4.54 -10.16 11.55
CA LYS A 12 -4.61 -9.78 10.13
C LYS A 12 -5.99 -9.25 9.78
N LYS A 13 -7.05 -9.84 10.34
CA LYS A 13 -8.43 -9.43 10.11
C LYS A 13 -8.66 -7.97 10.48
N ASP A 14 -8.20 -7.53 11.65
CA ASP A 14 -8.41 -6.15 12.11
C ASP A 14 -7.74 -5.12 11.18
N LEU A 15 -6.69 -5.52 10.45
CA LEU A 15 -6.01 -4.68 9.46
C LEU A 15 -6.77 -4.60 8.12
N VAL A 16 -7.34 -5.71 7.65
CA VAL A 16 -8.00 -5.77 6.34
C VAL A 16 -9.50 -5.47 6.38
N GLU A 17 -10.16 -5.75 7.50
CA GLU A 17 -11.58 -5.54 7.77
C GLU A 17 -11.76 -4.70 9.06
N PRO A 18 -11.29 -3.44 9.08
CA PRO A 18 -11.41 -2.61 10.28
C PRO A 18 -12.89 -2.31 10.58
N GLU A 19 -13.27 -2.33 11.86
CA GLU A 19 -14.65 -2.01 12.29
C GLU A 19 -15.10 -0.63 11.82
N LYS A 20 -14.17 0.33 11.80
CA LYS A 20 -14.39 1.67 11.25
C LYS A 20 -13.82 1.72 9.82
N PRO A 21 -14.68 1.97 8.81
CA PRO A 21 -14.22 2.12 7.43
C PRO A 21 -13.14 3.21 7.30
N PRO A 22 -12.02 2.95 6.60
CA PRO A 22 -10.94 3.93 6.46
C PRO A 22 -11.33 5.15 5.61
N HIS A 23 -12.34 4.99 4.74
CA HIS A 23 -12.97 6.03 3.96
C HIS A 23 -14.38 5.55 3.56
N PRO A 24 -15.29 6.46 3.12
CA PRO A 24 -16.60 6.04 2.64
C PRO A 24 -16.48 5.10 1.42
N LEU A 25 -17.38 4.13 1.32
CA LEU A 25 -17.42 3.15 0.24
C LEU A 25 -17.52 3.85 -1.13
N SER A 26 -16.84 3.31 -2.14
CA SER A 26 -16.86 3.79 -3.53
C SER A 26 -16.33 5.21 -3.79
N THR A 27 -15.75 5.90 -2.79
CA THR A 27 -15.06 7.18 -2.99
C THR A 27 -13.70 7.04 -3.67
N LYS A 28 -13.19 5.80 -3.74
CA LYS A 28 -12.02 5.40 -4.53
C LYS A 28 -12.42 4.20 -5.40
N ARG A 29 -11.73 4.01 -6.52
CA ARG A 29 -11.94 2.86 -7.41
C ARG A 29 -11.62 1.57 -6.64
N PRO A 30 -12.58 0.63 -6.48
CA PRO A 30 -12.31 -0.66 -5.85
C PRO A 30 -11.30 -1.47 -6.67
N SER A 31 -10.41 -2.18 -5.98
CA SER A 31 -9.59 -3.22 -6.62
C SER A 31 -10.43 -4.48 -6.76
N LEU A 32 -10.31 -5.15 -7.91
CA LEU A 32 -10.90 -6.46 -8.13
C LEU A 32 -9.86 -7.51 -7.75
N GLU A 33 -10.30 -8.56 -7.08
CA GLU A 33 -9.44 -9.67 -6.65
C GLU A 33 -10.13 -11.02 -6.84
N GLN A 34 -9.35 -12.10 -6.80
CA GLN A 34 -9.83 -13.47 -6.98
C GLN A 34 -9.59 -14.31 -5.73
N ASP A 35 -8.37 -14.26 -5.19
CA ASP A 35 -7.90 -15.06 -4.05
C ASP A 35 -7.03 -14.26 -3.06
N TYR A 36 -7.24 -12.93 -2.99
CA TYR A 36 -6.36 -12.05 -2.21
C TYR A 36 -6.40 -12.40 -0.73
N TYR A 37 -7.60 -12.57 -0.16
CA TYR A 37 -7.76 -12.83 1.27
C TYR A 37 -7.34 -14.25 1.65
N GLU A 38 -7.49 -15.23 0.76
CA GLU A 38 -6.98 -16.59 0.91
C GLU A 38 -5.46 -16.61 0.96
N CYS A 39 -4.80 -15.81 0.12
CA CYS A 39 -3.35 -15.66 0.15
C CYS A 39 -2.85 -15.11 1.50
N LEU A 40 -3.60 -14.21 2.14
CA LEU A 40 -3.24 -13.67 3.46
C LEU A 40 -3.25 -14.73 4.58
N ASN A 41 -3.95 -15.84 4.39
CA ASN A 41 -4.01 -16.95 5.35
C ASN A 41 -2.83 -17.92 5.25
N LYS A 42 -1.95 -17.79 4.24
CA LYS A 42 -0.77 -18.66 4.11
C LYS A 42 0.27 -18.34 5.20
N ASP A 43 0.92 -19.38 5.73
CA ASP A 43 1.88 -19.25 6.85
C ASP A 43 3.08 -18.36 6.52
N ASN A 44 3.44 -18.27 5.24
CA ASN A 44 4.56 -17.48 4.74
C ASN A 44 4.16 -16.07 4.28
N VAL A 45 2.91 -15.66 4.52
CA VAL A 45 2.40 -14.33 4.16
C VAL A 45 2.16 -13.53 5.44
N HIS A 46 2.81 -12.38 5.53
CA HIS A 46 2.74 -11.50 6.70
C HIS A 46 2.25 -10.12 6.28
N LEU A 47 1.42 -9.51 7.12
CA LEU A 47 0.98 -8.13 6.96
C LEU A 47 1.74 -7.27 7.98
N VAL A 48 2.23 -6.12 7.54
CA VAL A 48 2.89 -5.12 8.39
C VAL A 48 2.08 -3.84 8.33
N ASP A 49 1.60 -3.36 9.48
CA ASP A 49 0.81 -2.13 9.57
C ASP A 49 1.71 -0.89 9.50
N LEU A 50 1.81 -0.32 8.30
CA LEU A 50 2.58 0.89 8.05
C LEU A 50 1.83 2.18 8.39
N LYS A 51 0.56 2.11 8.82
CA LYS A 51 -0.20 3.30 9.23
C LYS A 51 0.28 3.82 10.59
N ASN A 52 0.62 2.91 11.50
CA ASN A 52 1.12 3.24 12.84
C ASN A 52 2.65 3.20 12.94
N ASN A 53 3.32 2.44 12.06
CA ASN A 53 4.78 2.30 12.03
C ASN A 53 5.29 2.39 10.59
N GLY A 54 5.54 3.61 10.11
CA GLY A 54 5.89 3.87 8.71
C GLY A 54 7.24 3.27 8.27
N ILE A 55 7.48 3.31 6.96
CA ILE A 55 8.80 3.01 6.39
C ILE A 55 9.69 4.23 6.58
N LYS A 56 10.83 4.04 7.25
CA LYS A 56 11.83 5.08 7.48
C LYS A 56 12.80 5.20 6.32
N ARG A 57 13.35 4.07 5.85
CA ARG A 57 14.24 4.00 4.66
C ARG A 57 14.47 2.56 4.20
N SER A 58 14.97 2.40 2.98
CA SER A 58 15.61 1.14 2.57
C SER A 58 17.04 1.06 3.12
N VAL A 59 17.46 -0.16 3.42
CA VAL A 59 18.83 -0.53 3.82
C VAL A 59 19.30 -1.68 2.92
N ALA A 60 20.59 -2.03 2.98
CA ALA A 60 21.17 -3.00 2.05
C ALA A 60 20.50 -4.38 2.14
N GLU A 61 20.08 -4.76 3.34
CA GLU A 61 19.45 -6.05 3.64
C GLU A 61 17.92 -6.04 3.57
N GLY A 62 17.27 -4.89 3.37
CA GLY A 62 15.80 -4.79 3.39
C GLY A 62 15.23 -3.40 3.66
N VAL A 63 14.18 -3.31 4.49
CA VAL A 63 13.43 -2.08 4.78
C VAL A 63 13.37 -1.83 6.28
N GLU A 64 13.79 -0.64 6.71
CA GLU A 64 13.74 -0.18 8.11
C GLU A 64 12.43 0.57 8.37
N THR A 65 11.71 0.19 9.42
CA THR A 65 10.52 0.88 9.94
C THR A 65 10.88 1.91 11.02
N GLU A 66 9.95 2.78 11.40
CA GLU A 66 10.21 3.87 12.36
C GLU A 66 10.64 3.39 13.77
N ASP A 67 10.19 2.22 14.18
CA ASP A 67 10.64 1.52 15.40
C ASP A 67 12.06 0.91 15.30
N SER A 68 12.78 1.19 14.21
CA SER A 68 14.14 0.70 13.93
C SER A 68 14.25 -0.82 13.72
N ILE A 69 13.13 -1.49 13.44
CA ILE A 69 13.14 -2.89 12.99
C ILE A 69 13.49 -2.95 11.50
N VAL A 70 14.36 -3.90 11.13
CA VAL A 70 14.72 -4.16 9.73
C VAL A 70 14.04 -5.44 9.26
N HIS A 71 13.11 -5.29 8.31
CA HIS A 71 12.49 -6.39 7.59
C HIS A 71 13.37 -6.78 6.40
N LYS A 72 13.92 -7.99 6.43
CA LYS A 72 14.85 -8.46 5.40
C LYS A 72 14.14 -8.94 4.15
N PHE A 73 14.61 -8.54 2.98
CA PHE A 73 14.04 -8.92 1.69
C PHE A 73 15.12 -9.10 0.63
N ASP A 74 15.03 -10.18 -0.14
CA ASP A 74 15.85 -10.36 -1.35
C ASP A 74 15.31 -9.57 -2.54
N THR A 75 14.01 -9.23 -2.53
CA THR A 75 13.34 -8.48 -3.60
C THR A 75 12.24 -7.62 -3.01
N VAL A 76 12.17 -6.36 -3.46
CA VAL A 76 11.18 -5.38 -3.02
C VAL A 76 10.39 -4.89 -4.23
N VAL A 77 9.06 -4.95 -4.16
CA VAL A 77 8.15 -4.44 -5.19
C VAL A 77 7.52 -3.13 -4.72
N LEU A 78 7.82 -2.03 -5.43
CA LEU A 78 7.25 -0.72 -5.13
C LEU A 78 5.87 -0.55 -5.79
N ALA A 79 4.83 -1.02 -5.12
CA ALA A 79 3.43 -0.89 -5.55
C ALA A 79 2.75 0.40 -5.02
N THR A 80 3.50 1.50 -4.93
CA THR A 80 3.05 2.79 -4.33
C THR A 80 2.24 3.67 -5.28
N SER A 81 1.80 3.15 -6.42
CA SER A 81 1.13 3.89 -7.49
C SER A 81 2.05 4.93 -8.16
N TYR A 82 1.43 5.90 -8.85
CA TYR A 82 2.07 6.97 -9.63
C TYR A 82 1.31 8.29 -9.44
N ASP A 83 1.93 9.40 -9.83
CA ASP A 83 1.21 10.67 -9.99
C ASP A 83 0.31 10.60 -11.22
N ALA A 84 -0.95 10.27 -10.98
CA ALA A 84 -1.91 9.90 -12.02
C ALA A 84 -2.45 11.06 -12.84
N ILE A 85 -2.36 12.29 -12.33
CA ILE A 85 -3.01 13.45 -12.97
C ILE A 85 -1.96 14.44 -13.43
N THR A 86 -1.10 14.92 -12.55
CA THR A 86 -0.19 16.02 -12.87
C THR A 86 1.10 15.54 -13.50
N GLY A 87 1.60 14.37 -13.11
CA GLY A 87 2.94 13.91 -13.45
C GLY A 87 3.22 13.82 -14.95
N SER A 88 2.23 13.44 -15.75
CA SER A 88 2.38 13.38 -17.21
C SER A 88 2.47 14.76 -17.87
N PHE A 89 1.83 15.78 -17.30
CA PHE A 89 1.85 17.13 -17.84
C PHE A 89 3.10 17.91 -17.38
N THR A 90 3.44 17.82 -16.11
CA THR A 90 4.58 18.54 -15.52
C THR A 90 5.91 17.88 -15.90
N GLY A 91 5.93 16.58 -16.20
CA GLY A 91 7.13 15.82 -16.55
C GLY A 91 7.71 16.07 -17.95
N VAL A 92 6.97 16.70 -18.87
CA VAL A 92 7.41 16.91 -20.26
C VAL A 92 7.94 18.32 -20.56
N GLY A 93 8.09 19.15 -19.52
CA GLY A 93 8.69 20.49 -19.65
C GLY A 93 7.81 21.52 -20.34
N LEU A 94 6.47 21.43 -20.15
CA LEU A 94 5.54 22.44 -20.63
C LEU A 94 5.80 23.79 -19.97
N LYS A 95 5.84 24.83 -20.79
CA LYS A 95 6.00 26.22 -20.37
C LYS A 95 4.91 27.08 -20.95
N GLU A 96 4.38 27.99 -20.14
CA GLU A 96 3.50 29.05 -20.64
C GLU A 96 4.31 30.14 -21.39
N ARG A 97 3.61 31.10 -22.00
CA ARG A 97 4.23 32.15 -22.84
C ARG A 97 5.26 33.00 -22.08
N GLN A 98 5.08 33.20 -20.77
CA GLN A 98 5.97 33.96 -19.89
C GLN A 98 7.12 33.11 -19.32
N GLY A 99 7.20 31.82 -19.68
CA GLY A 99 8.29 30.93 -19.31
C GLY A 99 8.13 30.22 -17.96
N VAL A 100 6.99 30.36 -17.29
CA VAL A 100 6.67 29.60 -16.07
C VAL A 100 6.39 28.14 -16.45
N ASN A 101 6.91 27.21 -15.66
CA ASN A 101 6.64 25.78 -15.83
C ASN A 101 5.23 25.45 -15.35
N LEU A 102 4.59 24.54 -16.06
CA LEU A 102 3.39 23.87 -15.57
C LEU A 102 3.71 22.93 -14.39
#